data_AF-A0AAD4C771-F1
#
_entry.id   AF-A0AAD4C771-F1
#
_cell.length_a   1.000
_cell.length_b   1.000
_cell.length_c   1.000
_cell.angle_alpha   90.00
_cell.angle_beta   90.00
_cell.angle_gamma   90.00
#
_symmetry.space_group_name_H-M   'P 1'
#
loop_
_entity.id
_entity.type
_entity.pdbx_description
1 polymer ?
#
loop_
_entity_poly.entity_id
_entity_poly.type
_entity_poly.pdbx_seq_one_letter_code
_entity_poly.pdbx_strand_id
1 'polypeptide(L)'
;MPALTCLGFAFRSELPDEISPSFSPLIFSNLKKLMLCSGSLDPIFRLVSQTRYPAVTNVSAFITTRPSRRDLPSFFTGVKTSGSPRAIQGLSLVQERIWTRLPIWEPVLGLEDLQLYTPFSNLRRINLSIDWKVNLTDDELLSFTSAWPLLEELLINMDWGWKTLGGITPNGLLQVLQICRSLTRIALAIDTRGYTDVPPSPASLGLTLPHLSFIDVLDSDIEEESVPAITAFIAGLILPSKFEFRACHSYKMDRHPPGWNRNVPDCQQHRWKGVYDRVKDAVSQLR
;
A
#
# COMPACT_ATOMS: atom_id res chain seq x y z
N MET A 1 -5.55 -21.62 25.33
CA MET A 1 -6.63 -20.61 25.24
C MET A 1 -7.45 -20.83 23.98
N PRO A 2 -8.48 -21.70 24.00
CA PRO A 2 -9.18 -22.12 22.78
C PRO A 2 -10.05 -21.02 22.14
N ALA A 3 -10.42 -19.94 22.84
CA ALA A 3 -11.31 -18.91 22.29
C ALA A 3 -10.59 -17.65 21.73
N LEU A 4 -9.26 -17.58 21.79
CA LEU A 4 -8.53 -16.38 21.41
C LEU A 4 -8.47 -16.23 19.87
N THR A 5 -9.17 -15.24 19.32
CA THR A 5 -9.26 -14.98 17.87
C THR A 5 -8.48 -13.74 17.43
N CYS A 6 -8.14 -12.85 18.35
CA CYS A 6 -7.34 -11.65 18.12
C CYS A 6 -6.29 -11.50 19.21
N LEU A 7 -5.06 -11.14 18.85
CA LEU A 7 -3.95 -10.98 19.77
C LEU A 7 -3.10 -9.79 19.34
N GLY A 8 -2.86 -8.88 20.27
CA GLY A 8 -2.01 -7.72 20.11
C GLY A 8 -0.78 -7.81 21.02
N PHE A 9 0.41 -7.57 20.47
CA PHE A 9 1.64 -7.40 21.23
C PHE A 9 2.19 -6.00 21.02
N ALA A 10 2.66 -5.36 22.09
CA ALA A 10 3.35 -4.08 22.03
C ALA A 10 4.69 -4.18 22.78
N PHE A 11 5.80 -4.03 22.06
CA PHE A 11 7.14 -4.08 22.60
C PHE A 11 7.57 -2.66 23.00
N ARG A 12 7.75 -2.42 24.31
CA ARG A 12 8.10 -1.10 24.85
C ARG A 12 9.60 -0.79 24.77
N SER A 13 10.44 -1.80 24.57
CA SER A 13 11.91 -1.69 24.44
C SER A 13 12.41 -2.79 23.52
N GLU A 14 13.70 -2.74 23.16
CA GLU A 14 14.39 -3.93 22.63
C GLU A 14 14.14 -5.09 23.62
N LEU A 15 13.67 -6.22 23.09
CA LEU A 15 13.57 -7.43 23.90
C LEU A 15 14.98 -7.73 24.41
N PRO A 16 15.18 -8.07 25.69
CA PRO A 16 16.49 -8.49 26.15
C PRO A 16 16.99 -9.62 25.24
N ASP A 17 18.26 -9.54 24.83
CA ASP A 17 18.86 -10.49 23.89
C ASP A 17 18.77 -11.95 24.35
N GLU A 18 18.49 -12.17 25.63
CA GLU A 18 18.43 -13.47 26.31
C GLU A 18 17.02 -14.04 26.50
N ILE A 19 16.11 -13.90 25.52
CA ILE A 19 14.99 -14.87 25.47
C ILE A 19 15.57 -16.20 25.04
N SER A 20 16.00 -16.99 26.03
CA SER A 20 16.55 -18.31 25.85
C SER A 20 15.62 -19.17 24.96
N PRO A 21 16.16 -19.91 23.97
CA PRO A 21 15.39 -20.70 23.00
C PRO A 21 14.69 -21.94 23.59
N SER A 22 14.62 -22.08 24.92
CA SER A 22 14.09 -23.28 25.59
C SER A 22 12.57 -23.31 25.72
N PHE A 23 11.84 -22.28 25.26
CA PHE A 23 10.38 -22.31 25.29
C PHE A 23 9.84 -23.19 24.18
N SER A 24 8.97 -24.14 24.56
CA SER A 24 8.14 -24.86 23.60
C SER A 24 7.36 -23.84 22.75
N PRO A 25 7.25 -24.04 21.43
CA PRO A 25 6.57 -23.09 20.56
C PRO A 25 5.14 -22.89 21.05
N LEU A 26 4.77 -21.64 21.29
CA LEU A 26 3.41 -21.29 21.64
C LEU A 26 2.52 -21.58 20.42
N ILE A 27 1.37 -22.23 20.65
CA ILE A 27 0.42 -22.57 19.58
C ILE A 27 -0.91 -21.89 19.85
N PHE A 28 -1.36 -21.06 18.91
CA PHE A 28 -2.64 -20.38 18.96
C PHE A 28 -3.56 -20.86 17.83
N SER A 29 -4.20 -22.01 18.03
CA SER A 29 -4.94 -22.72 16.97
C SER A 29 -6.16 -21.99 16.42
N ASN A 30 -6.73 -21.03 17.16
CA ASN A 30 -7.95 -20.30 16.76
C ASN A 30 -7.70 -18.81 16.47
N LEU A 31 -6.44 -18.37 16.56
CA LEU A 31 -6.08 -16.97 16.30
C LEU A 31 -6.27 -16.64 14.83
N LYS A 32 -7.02 -15.57 14.53
CA LYS A 32 -7.30 -15.10 13.17
C LYS A 32 -6.53 -13.82 12.86
N LYS A 33 -6.39 -12.93 13.84
CA LYS A 33 -5.76 -11.62 13.68
C LYS A 33 -4.58 -11.48 14.64
N LEU A 34 -3.43 -11.09 14.11
CA LEU A 34 -2.21 -10.83 14.86
C LEU A 34 -1.77 -9.38 14.62
N MET A 35 -1.70 -8.60 15.69
CA MET A 35 -1.25 -7.20 15.65
C MET A 35 0.03 -7.07 16.48
N LEU A 36 1.08 -6.51 15.88
CA LEU A 36 2.42 -6.45 16.45
C LEU A 36 2.92 -5.01 16.38
N CYS A 37 3.20 -4.39 17.52
CA CYS A 37 3.72 -3.03 17.61
C CYS A 37 5.11 -3.07 18.23
N SER A 38 6.12 -2.49 17.59
CA SER A 38 7.51 -2.52 18.06
C SER A 38 8.28 -1.27 17.66
N GLY A 39 9.44 -1.05 18.29
CA GLY A 39 10.40 -0.07 17.77
C GLY A 39 10.87 -0.44 16.37
N SER A 40 11.31 -1.69 16.17
CA SER A 40 11.85 -2.23 14.92
C SER A 40 11.21 -3.57 14.53
N LEU A 41 11.52 -4.09 13.35
CA LEU A 41 11.03 -5.39 12.87
C LEU A 41 11.68 -6.60 13.57
N ASP A 42 12.85 -6.46 14.19
CA ASP A 42 13.59 -7.60 14.75
C ASP A 42 12.83 -8.30 15.91
N PRO A 43 12.31 -7.59 16.93
CA PRO A 43 11.47 -8.22 17.97
C PRO A 43 10.23 -8.93 17.40
N ILE A 44 9.60 -8.32 16.39
CA ILE A 44 8.44 -8.87 15.69
C ILE A 44 8.83 -10.18 15.02
N PHE A 45 9.93 -10.19 14.26
CA PHE A 45 10.47 -11.37 13.58
C PHE A 45 10.78 -12.50 14.55
N ARG A 46 11.47 -12.22 15.67
CA ARG A 46 11.79 -13.23 16.69
C ARG A 46 10.52 -13.88 17.24
N LEU A 47 9.51 -13.08 17.61
CA LEU A 47 8.24 -13.58 18.11
C LEU A 47 7.50 -14.45 17.09
N VAL A 48 7.36 -13.99 15.84
CA VAL A 48 6.62 -14.76 14.83
C VAL A 48 7.34 -16.06 14.45
N SER A 49 8.67 -16.06 14.47
CA SER A 49 9.48 -17.26 14.14
C SER A 49 9.41 -18.33 15.23
N GLN A 50 9.19 -17.94 16.49
CA GLN A 50 9.12 -18.85 17.64
C GLN A 50 7.69 -19.35 17.93
N THR A 51 6.68 -18.83 17.24
CA THR A 51 5.27 -19.09 17.53
C THR A 51 4.56 -19.70 16.31
N ARG A 52 3.58 -20.58 16.54
CA ARG A 52 2.75 -21.16 15.48
C ARG A 52 1.32 -20.62 15.52
N TYR A 53 0.86 -20.12 14.37
CA TYR A 53 -0.43 -19.49 14.14
C TYR A 53 -1.16 -20.13 12.95
N PRO A 54 -1.57 -21.41 13.04
CA PRO A 54 -2.09 -22.15 11.88
C PRO A 54 -3.38 -21.56 11.29
N ALA A 55 -4.15 -20.80 12.09
CA ALA A 55 -5.42 -20.22 11.69
C ALA A 55 -5.36 -18.72 11.36
N VAL A 56 -4.20 -18.07 11.48
CA VAL A 56 -4.09 -16.62 11.26
C VAL A 56 -4.33 -16.30 9.79
N THR A 57 -5.19 -15.31 9.58
CA THR A 57 -5.56 -14.80 8.26
C THR A 57 -5.06 -13.38 8.06
N ASN A 58 -4.80 -12.63 9.14
CA ASN A 58 -4.38 -11.24 9.06
C ASN A 58 -3.22 -10.96 10.03
N VAL A 59 -2.14 -10.40 9.48
CA VAL A 59 -0.97 -9.96 10.25
C VAL A 59 -0.75 -8.47 9.98
N SER A 60 -0.67 -7.70 11.05
CA SER A 60 -0.35 -6.28 11.01
C SER A 60 0.85 -6.00 11.91
N ALA A 61 1.87 -5.37 11.34
CA ALA A 61 3.06 -4.91 12.04
C ALA A 61 3.12 -3.38 11.98
N PHE A 62 3.27 -2.76 13.15
CA PHE A 62 3.45 -1.33 13.33
C PHE A 62 4.84 -1.11 13.93
N ILE A 63 5.68 -0.37 13.21
CA ILE A 63 7.06 -0.08 13.62
C ILE A 63 7.27 1.41 13.73
N THR A 64 8.17 1.85 14.58
CA THR A 64 8.48 3.29 14.69
C THR A 64 9.79 3.64 13.96
N THR A 65 10.74 2.69 13.88
CA THR A 65 11.98 2.86 13.14
C THR A 65 11.84 2.43 11.67
N ARG A 66 12.65 3.05 10.80
CA ARG A 66 12.72 2.68 9.39
C ARG A 66 13.33 1.29 9.26
N PRO A 67 12.66 0.32 8.59
CA PRO A 67 13.23 -1.01 8.40
C PRO A 67 14.40 -0.96 7.43
N SER A 68 15.40 -1.80 7.65
CA SER A 68 16.49 -2.06 6.71
C SER A 68 16.01 -2.98 5.57
N ARG A 69 16.75 -3.03 4.45
CA ARG A 69 16.44 -3.95 3.35
C ARG A 69 16.53 -5.43 3.75
N ARG A 70 17.26 -5.75 4.82
CA ARG A 70 17.36 -7.12 5.36
C ARG A 70 16.20 -7.47 6.29
N ASP A 71 15.51 -6.47 6.82
CA ASP A 71 14.44 -6.68 7.79
C ASP A 71 13.17 -7.20 7.12
N LEU A 72 12.85 -6.71 5.90
CA LEU A 72 11.65 -7.14 5.18
C LEU A 72 11.66 -8.66 4.88
N PRO A 73 12.69 -9.24 4.22
CA PRO A 73 12.70 -10.68 3.97
C PRO A 73 12.60 -11.51 5.25
N SER A 74 13.25 -11.06 6.32
CA SER A 74 13.19 -11.72 7.63
C SER A 74 11.77 -11.73 8.17
N PHE A 75 11.10 -10.58 8.21
CA PHE A 75 9.70 -10.47 8.64
C PHE A 75 8.77 -11.39 7.85
N PHE A 76 8.80 -11.33 6.50
CA PHE A 76 7.93 -12.18 5.67
C PHE A 76 8.24 -13.66 5.80
N THR A 77 9.51 -14.02 5.98
CA THR A 77 9.92 -15.41 6.26
C THR A 77 9.36 -15.87 7.61
N GLY A 78 9.42 -15.02 8.63
CA GLY A 78 8.81 -15.26 9.93
C GLY A 78 7.30 -15.51 9.80
N VAL A 79 6.57 -14.63 9.10
CA VAL A 79 5.13 -14.81 8.87
C VAL A 79 4.84 -16.11 8.12
N LYS A 80 5.57 -16.39 7.03
CA LYS A 80 5.44 -17.59 6.21
C LYS A 80 5.65 -18.88 7.01
N THR A 81 6.62 -18.89 7.92
CA THR A 81 6.95 -20.07 8.74
C THR A 81 6.04 -20.20 9.97
N SER A 82 5.46 -19.10 10.46
CA SER A 82 4.58 -19.11 11.62
C SER A 82 3.21 -19.73 11.34
N GLY A 83 2.69 -19.66 10.12
CA GLY A 83 1.36 -20.14 9.76
C GLY A 83 1.27 -20.76 8.37
N SER A 84 0.06 -20.93 7.84
CA SER A 84 -0.15 -21.35 6.45
C SER A 84 -0.13 -20.13 5.53
N PRO A 85 0.81 -19.99 4.59
CA PRO A 85 0.82 -18.85 3.66
C PRO A 85 -0.46 -18.71 2.86
N ARG A 86 -1.14 -19.84 2.57
CA ARG A 86 -2.43 -19.87 1.89
C ARG A 86 -3.59 -19.41 2.78
N ALA A 87 -3.46 -19.42 4.11
CA ALA A 87 -4.50 -18.92 5.00
C ALA A 87 -4.45 -17.38 5.12
N ILE A 88 -3.31 -16.76 4.83
CA ILE A 88 -3.11 -15.33 4.94
C ILE A 88 -3.90 -14.60 3.84
N GLN A 89 -4.74 -13.67 4.29
CA GLN A 89 -5.58 -12.81 3.46
C GLN A 89 -5.20 -11.33 3.60
N GLY A 90 -4.55 -10.92 4.69
CA GLY A 90 -4.13 -9.53 4.86
C GLY A 90 -2.76 -9.41 5.50
N LEU A 91 -1.91 -8.62 4.86
CA LEU A 91 -0.59 -8.27 5.37
C LEU A 91 -0.47 -6.75 5.42
N SER A 92 -0.12 -6.24 6.60
CA SER A 92 0.11 -4.84 6.81
C SER A 92 1.44 -4.62 7.52
N LEU A 93 2.28 -3.75 6.97
CA LEU A 93 3.48 -3.25 7.59
C LEU A 93 3.45 -1.72 7.49
N VAL A 94 3.26 -1.07 8.63
CA VAL A 94 3.10 0.39 8.71
C VAL A 94 4.19 0.94 9.63
N GLN A 95 4.94 1.90 9.11
CA GLN A 95 5.87 2.69 9.90
C GLN A 95 5.15 3.93 10.44
N GLU A 96 5.08 4.04 11.76
CA GLU A 96 4.64 5.22 12.48
C GLU A 96 5.61 6.39 12.29
N ARG A 97 5.07 7.61 12.32
CA ARG A 97 5.87 8.83 12.09
C ARG A 97 6.74 9.12 13.30
N ILE A 98 8.06 8.98 13.15
CA ILE A 98 9.03 9.63 14.03
C ILE A 98 9.65 10.83 13.30
N TRP A 99 9.67 11.99 13.95
CA TRP A 99 10.24 13.25 13.44
C TRP A 99 11.77 13.28 13.39
N THR A 100 12.42 12.16 13.11
CA THR A 100 13.89 12.11 13.00
C THR A 100 14.32 12.49 11.59
N ARG A 101 15.24 13.45 11.48
CA ARG A 101 15.96 13.76 10.23
C ARG A 101 16.86 12.56 9.89
N LEU A 102 16.32 11.59 9.18
CA LEU A 102 17.07 10.41 8.73
C LEU A 102 18.03 10.78 7.59
N PRO A 103 19.17 10.07 7.46
CA PRO A 103 20.21 10.34 6.48
C PRO A 103 19.73 10.20 5.02
N ILE A 104 20.54 10.77 4.11
CA ILE A 104 20.27 10.99 2.68
C ILE A 104 20.06 9.69 1.88
N TRP A 105 20.56 8.55 2.37
CA TRP A 105 20.45 7.26 1.69
C TRP A 105 19.10 6.61 2.01
N GLU A 106 18.12 6.87 1.16
CA GLU A 106 16.79 6.27 1.28
C GLU A 106 16.75 4.95 0.50
N PRO A 107 16.43 3.81 1.14
CA PRO A 107 16.18 2.57 0.41
C PRO A 107 15.01 2.76 -0.56
N VAL A 108 15.08 2.04 -1.67
CA VAL A 108 14.05 2.03 -2.72
C VAL A 108 13.33 0.69 -2.64
N LEU A 109 12.01 0.75 -2.47
CA LEU A 109 11.10 -0.36 -2.59
C LEU A 109 10.90 -0.66 -4.08
N GLY A 110 11.31 -1.85 -4.52
CA GLY A 110 11.16 -2.30 -5.91
C GLY A 110 10.45 -3.64 -6.03
N LEU A 111 10.48 -4.23 -7.23
CA LEU A 111 9.85 -5.52 -7.51
C LEU A 111 10.30 -6.63 -6.55
N GLU A 112 11.60 -6.73 -6.26
CA GLU A 112 12.18 -7.77 -5.40
C GLU A 112 11.55 -7.78 -3.99
N ASP A 113 11.24 -6.60 -3.44
CA ASP A 113 10.65 -6.48 -2.12
C ASP A 113 9.16 -6.88 -2.13
N LEU A 114 8.44 -6.58 -3.22
CA LEU A 114 7.05 -6.99 -3.40
C LEU A 114 6.90 -8.48 -3.69
N GLN A 115 7.91 -9.11 -4.29
CA GLN A 115 7.92 -10.56 -4.52
C GLN A 115 7.85 -11.36 -3.22
N LEU A 116 8.21 -10.77 -2.08
CA LEU A 116 8.06 -11.37 -0.74
C LEU A 116 6.60 -11.70 -0.39
N TYR A 117 5.62 -11.08 -1.06
CA TYR A 117 4.19 -11.36 -0.89
C TYR A 117 3.69 -12.54 -1.74
N THR A 118 4.45 -12.99 -2.76
CA THR A 118 3.99 -14.02 -3.71
C THR A 118 3.64 -15.38 -3.09
N PRO A 119 4.24 -15.81 -1.96
CA PRO A 119 3.83 -17.06 -1.31
C PRO A 119 2.40 -17.05 -0.74
N PHE A 120 1.78 -15.87 -0.59
CA PHE A 120 0.46 -15.70 0.02
C PHE A 120 -0.64 -15.58 -1.06
N SER A 121 -0.96 -16.68 -1.72
CA SER A 121 -1.86 -16.70 -2.90
C SER A 121 -3.30 -16.25 -2.64
N ASN A 122 -3.72 -16.16 -1.38
CA ASN A 122 -5.07 -15.75 -0.98
C ASN A 122 -5.12 -14.32 -0.43
N LEU A 123 -4.09 -13.51 -0.72
CA LEU A 123 -4.07 -12.11 -0.32
C LEU A 123 -5.26 -11.34 -0.91
N ARG A 124 -5.93 -10.65 0.01
CA ARG A 124 -7.02 -9.69 -0.26
C ARG A 124 -6.59 -8.28 0.14
N ARG A 125 -5.68 -8.12 1.10
CA ARG A 125 -5.28 -6.81 1.61
C ARG A 125 -3.77 -6.70 1.74
N ILE A 126 -3.19 -5.73 1.05
CA ILE A 126 -1.79 -5.35 1.16
C ILE A 126 -1.75 -3.90 1.60
N ASN A 127 -1.12 -3.65 2.74
CA ASN A 127 -0.83 -2.29 3.22
C ASN A 127 0.63 -2.19 3.64
N LEU A 128 1.47 -1.71 2.73
CA LEU A 128 2.89 -1.50 2.96
C LEU A 128 3.16 0.00 2.98
N SER A 129 3.36 0.56 4.17
CA SER A 129 3.48 2.01 4.35
C SER A 129 4.71 2.32 5.18
N ILE A 130 5.87 2.41 4.52
CA ILE A 130 7.18 2.59 5.15
C ILE A 130 7.92 3.79 4.53
N ASP A 131 8.85 4.38 5.27
CA ASP A 131 9.59 5.58 4.87
C ASP A 131 10.70 5.28 3.84
N TRP A 132 10.36 4.55 2.77
CA TRP A 132 11.21 4.22 1.62
C TRP A 132 10.74 4.99 0.39
N LYS A 133 11.62 5.12 -0.62
CA LYS A 133 11.18 5.53 -1.96
C LYS A 133 10.51 4.34 -2.64
N VAL A 134 9.63 4.56 -3.61
CA VAL A 134 9.01 3.47 -4.37
C VAL A 134 9.32 3.64 -5.84
N ASN A 135 9.91 2.63 -6.47
CA ASN A 135 10.16 2.61 -7.91
C ASN A 135 9.55 1.36 -8.50
N LEU A 136 8.39 1.53 -9.15
CA LEU A 136 7.65 0.47 -9.81
C LEU A 136 7.18 0.95 -11.18
N THR A 137 7.29 0.08 -12.17
CA THR A 137 6.79 0.25 -13.53
C THR A 137 5.45 -0.49 -13.72
N ASP A 138 4.76 -0.22 -14.83
CA ASP A 138 3.53 -0.94 -15.21
C ASP A 138 3.73 -2.47 -15.26
N ASP A 139 4.82 -2.95 -15.86
CA ASP A 139 5.09 -4.38 -16.00
C ASP A 139 5.34 -5.07 -14.66
N GLU A 140 6.07 -4.41 -13.77
CA GLU A 140 6.33 -4.88 -12.41
C GLU A 140 5.03 -4.91 -11.59
N LEU A 141 4.22 -3.86 -11.74
CA LEU A 141 2.90 -3.75 -11.13
C LEU A 141 1.97 -4.89 -11.58
N LEU A 142 1.96 -5.16 -12.88
CA LEU A 142 1.15 -6.20 -13.49
C LEU A 142 1.60 -7.60 -13.05
N SER A 143 2.91 -7.83 -13.04
CA SER A 143 3.49 -9.10 -12.60
C SER A 143 3.03 -9.45 -11.18
N PHE A 144 3.01 -8.50 -10.26
CA PHE A 144 2.56 -8.79 -8.90
C PHE A 144 1.04 -8.97 -8.80
N THR A 145 0.26 -8.12 -9.46
CA THR A 145 -1.21 -8.16 -9.33
C THR A 145 -1.79 -9.44 -9.92
N SER A 146 -1.13 -9.99 -10.94
CA SER A 146 -1.47 -11.31 -11.49
C SER A 146 -1.38 -12.45 -10.47
N ALA A 147 -0.53 -12.32 -9.43
CA ALA A 147 -0.40 -13.31 -8.37
C ALA A 147 -1.54 -13.21 -7.32
N TRP A 148 -2.26 -12.09 -7.27
CA TRP A 148 -3.31 -11.82 -6.28
C TRP A 148 -4.60 -11.30 -6.92
N PRO A 149 -5.27 -12.09 -7.79
CA PRO A 149 -6.50 -11.65 -8.48
C PRO A 149 -7.68 -11.37 -7.53
N LEU A 150 -7.61 -11.83 -6.28
CA LEU A 150 -8.62 -11.61 -5.23
C LEU A 150 -8.38 -10.33 -4.40
N LEU A 151 -7.45 -9.47 -4.82
CA LEU A 151 -7.08 -8.29 -4.06
C LEU A 151 -8.26 -7.31 -3.93
N GLU A 152 -8.52 -6.89 -2.70
CA GLU A 152 -9.54 -5.93 -2.28
C GLU A 152 -8.91 -4.60 -1.86
N GLU A 153 -7.71 -4.61 -1.30
CA GLU A 153 -6.98 -3.40 -0.87
C GLU A 153 -5.52 -3.48 -1.30
N LEU A 154 -5.07 -2.45 -2.03
CA LEU A 154 -3.67 -2.27 -2.43
C LEU A 154 -3.21 -0.88 -2.02
N LEU A 155 -2.51 -0.79 -0.89
CA LEU A 155 -2.02 0.47 -0.34
C LEU A 155 -0.49 0.42 -0.25
N ILE A 156 0.20 1.15 -1.14
CA ILE A 156 1.67 1.22 -1.14
C ILE A 156 2.10 2.65 -0.81
N ASN A 157 2.72 2.81 0.35
CA ASN A 157 3.20 4.06 0.92
C ASN A 157 2.13 5.16 1.00
N MET A 158 0.89 4.78 1.32
CA MET A 158 -0.20 5.74 1.50
C MET A 158 0.12 6.81 2.56
N ASP A 159 0.85 6.45 3.61
CA ASP A 159 1.25 7.44 4.61
C ASP A 159 2.42 8.29 4.15
N TRP A 160 3.40 7.73 3.44
CA TRP A 160 4.71 8.35 3.22
C TRP A 160 4.92 8.95 1.83
N GLY A 161 4.04 8.65 0.87
CA GLY A 161 4.26 8.91 -0.54
C GLY A 161 5.38 8.04 -1.14
N TRP A 162 5.55 8.15 -2.44
CA TRP A 162 6.55 7.42 -3.21
C TRP A 162 7.89 8.15 -3.23
N LYS A 163 7.90 9.47 -3.02
CA LYS A 163 9.08 10.36 -2.92
C LYS A 163 9.97 10.34 -4.16
N THR A 164 9.44 9.84 -5.25
CA THR A 164 10.06 9.78 -6.56
C THR A 164 8.94 9.65 -7.59
N LEU A 165 9.27 9.99 -8.84
CA LEU A 165 8.36 9.78 -9.94
C LEU A 165 8.26 8.27 -10.17
N GLY A 166 7.10 7.70 -9.87
CA GLY A 166 6.80 6.31 -10.20
C GLY A 166 6.81 6.10 -11.71
N GLY A 167 6.91 4.84 -12.15
CA GLY A 167 6.76 4.45 -13.55
C GLY A 167 5.37 3.87 -13.87
N ILE A 168 4.43 3.97 -12.93
CA ILE A 168 3.05 3.48 -13.13
C ILE A 168 2.26 4.51 -13.92
N THR A 169 1.72 4.16 -15.07
CA THR A 169 0.86 5.05 -15.87
C THR A 169 -0.62 4.82 -15.53
N PRO A 170 -1.53 5.72 -15.97
CA PRO A 170 -2.97 5.43 -15.92
C PRO A 170 -3.36 4.12 -16.63
N ASN A 171 -2.64 3.73 -17.69
CA ASN A 171 -2.87 2.47 -18.39
C ASN A 171 -2.44 1.27 -17.55
N GLY A 172 -1.32 1.34 -16.82
CA GLY A 172 -0.93 0.31 -15.86
C GLY A 172 -1.95 0.15 -14.74
N LEU A 173 -2.43 1.26 -14.18
CA LEU A 173 -3.51 1.26 -13.19
C LEU A 173 -4.78 0.59 -13.75
N LEU A 174 -5.16 0.89 -14.99
CA LEU A 174 -6.31 0.26 -15.65
C LEU A 174 -6.15 -1.26 -15.75
N GLN A 175 -4.96 -1.74 -16.12
CA GLN A 175 -4.68 -3.17 -16.21
C GLN A 175 -4.77 -3.86 -14.85
N VAL A 176 -4.29 -3.22 -13.77
CA VAL A 176 -4.48 -3.71 -12.40
C VAL A 176 -5.96 -3.86 -12.07
N LEU A 177 -6.78 -2.85 -12.38
CA LEU A 177 -8.22 -2.88 -12.13
C LEU A 177 -8.93 -3.96 -12.96
N GLN A 178 -8.40 -4.31 -14.13
CA GLN A 178 -8.91 -5.40 -14.95
C GLN A 178 -8.59 -6.78 -14.37
N ILE A 179 -7.43 -6.95 -13.71
CA ILE A 179 -7.05 -8.20 -13.04
C ILE A 179 -7.76 -8.32 -11.69
N CYS A 180 -7.64 -7.31 -10.85
CA CYS A 180 -8.13 -7.30 -9.48
C CYS A 180 -9.56 -6.75 -9.40
N ARG A 181 -10.54 -7.49 -9.93
CA ARG A 181 -11.94 -7.04 -10.00
C ARG A 181 -12.62 -6.84 -8.64
N SER A 182 -12.05 -7.40 -7.58
CA SER A 182 -12.55 -7.24 -6.20
C SER A 182 -12.01 -5.99 -5.51
N LEU A 183 -11.20 -5.17 -6.20
CA LEU A 183 -10.52 -4.04 -5.59
C LEU A 183 -11.52 -2.99 -5.10
N THR A 184 -11.40 -2.64 -3.82
CA THR A 184 -12.25 -1.66 -3.12
C THR A 184 -11.49 -0.40 -2.75
N ARG A 185 -10.17 -0.51 -2.55
CA ARG A 185 -9.28 0.58 -2.15
C ARG A 185 -7.93 0.45 -2.84
N ILE A 186 -7.47 1.54 -3.45
CA ILE A 186 -6.15 1.62 -4.05
C ILE A 186 -5.46 2.92 -3.63
N ALA A 187 -4.17 2.83 -3.31
CA ALA A 187 -3.33 3.98 -3.01
C ALA A 187 -1.94 3.77 -3.65
N LEU A 188 -1.69 4.44 -4.77
CA LEU A 188 -0.49 4.32 -5.60
C LEU A 188 -0.18 5.67 -6.25
N ALA A 189 1.10 6.02 -6.39
CA ALA A 189 1.46 7.13 -7.26
C ALA A 189 1.41 6.69 -8.73
N ILE A 190 0.99 7.59 -9.61
CA ILE A 190 0.91 7.43 -11.05
C ILE A 190 1.70 8.55 -11.74
N ASP A 191 2.44 8.20 -12.78
CA ASP A 191 3.06 9.13 -13.71
C ASP A 191 2.02 9.62 -14.72
N THR A 192 1.67 10.89 -14.64
CA THR A 192 0.72 11.50 -15.58
C THR A 192 1.42 12.31 -16.66
N ARG A 193 2.75 12.35 -16.74
CA ARG A 193 3.46 13.24 -17.66
C ARG A 193 3.17 12.87 -19.11
N GLY A 194 2.86 13.87 -19.92
CA GLY A 194 2.47 13.67 -21.32
C GLY A 194 1.19 12.86 -21.52
N TYR A 195 0.40 12.62 -20.46
CA TYR A 195 -0.88 11.92 -20.56
C TYR A 195 -1.97 12.89 -21.00
N THR A 196 -2.02 13.17 -22.30
CA THR A 196 -2.95 14.13 -22.90
C THR A 196 -4.09 13.46 -23.67
N ASP A 197 -3.93 12.19 -24.03
CA ASP A 197 -4.95 11.41 -24.72
C ASP A 197 -5.96 10.83 -23.74
N VAL A 198 -7.24 11.03 -24.02
CA VAL A 198 -8.32 10.35 -23.32
C VAL A 198 -8.40 8.93 -23.89
N PRO A 199 -8.02 7.87 -23.14
CA PRO A 199 -8.18 6.51 -23.65
C PRO A 199 -9.67 6.23 -23.88
N PRO A 200 -10.00 5.22 -24.71
CA PRO A 200 -11.36 4.71 -24.79
C PRO A 200 -11.90 4.50 -23.37
N SER A 201 -13.07 5.06 -23.08
CA SER A 201 -13.64 5.02 -21.74
C SER A 201 -13.56 3.60 -21.17
N PRO A 202 -13.11 3.36 -19.93
CA PRO A 202 -13.11 2.02 -19.33
C PRO A 202 -14.48 1.32 -19.42
N ALA A 203 -15.57 2.08 -19.45
CA ALA A 203 -16.91 1.59 -19.75
C ALA A 203 -17.02 0.90 -21.11
N SER A 204 -16.37 1.43 -22.14
CA SER A 204 -16.29 0.84 -23.48
C SER A 204 -15.51 -0.48 -23.49
N LEU A 205 -14.64 -0.70 -22.50
CA LEU A 205 -13.93 -1.95 -22.25
C LEU A 205 -14.71 -2.93 -21.36
N GLY A 206 -15.97 -2.60 -21.00
CA GLY A 206 -16.80 -3.41 -20.10
C GLY A 206 -16.26 -3.47 -18.67
N LEU A 207 -15.38 -2.55 -18.27
CA LEU A 207 -14.87 -2.47 -16.91
C LEU A 207 -15.91 -1.75 -16.04
N THR A 208 -16.56 -2.51 -15.16
CA THR A 208 -17.36 -1.97 -14.05
C THR A 208 -16.64 -2.27 -12.74
N LEU A 209 -16.53 -1.26 -11.88
CA LEU A 209 -15.83 -1.35 -10.59
C LEU A 209 -16.80 -0.98 -9.45
N PRO A 210 -17.89 -1.75 -9.26
CA PRO A 210 -18.96 -1.39 -8.34
C PRO A 210 -18.54 -1.35 -6.87
N HIS A 211 -17.37 -1.89 -6.54
CA HIS A 211 -16.83 -1.93 -5.18
C HIS A 211 -15.69 -0.94 -4.95
N LEU A 212 -15.16 -0.30 -6.00
CA LEU A 212 -14.03 0.63 -5.87
C LEU A 212 -14.50 1.92 -5.20
N SER A 213 -14.25 2.02 -3.91
CA SER A 213 -14.74 3.11 -3.05
C SER A 213 -13.67 4.16 -2.74
N PHE A 214 -12.41 3.87 -3.01
CA PHE A 214 -11.28 4.72 -2.62
C PHE A 214 -10.15 4.62 -3.63
N ILE A 215 -9.74 5.77 -4.19
CA ILE A 215 -8.50 5.93 -4.96
C ILE A 215 -7.70 7.05 -4.30
N ASP A 216 -6.43 6.79 -3.98
CA ASP A 216 -5.45 7.80 -3.58
C ASP A 216 -4.28 7.78 -4.55
N VAL A 217 -4.06 8.89 -5.26
CA VAL A 217 -2.91 9.03 -6.18
C VAL A 217 -1.66 9.57 -5.47
N LEU A 218 -1.67 9.69 -4.15
CA LEU A 218 -0.49 10.04 -3.34
C LEU A 218 0.18 11.34 -3.83
N ASP A 219 1.51 11.36 -3.86
CA ASP A 219 2.38 12.44 -4.33
C ASP A 219 2.61 12.41 -5.85
N SER A 220 1.64 11.92 -6.64
CA SER A 220 1.68 12.00 -8.10
C SER A 220 1.78 13.45 -8.57
N ASP A 221 2.72 13.74 -9.45
CA ASP A 221 2.78 15.02 -10.15
C ASP A 221 1.77 15.02 -11.30
N ILE A 222 1.11 16.16 -11.54
CA ILE A 222 0.20 16.36 -12.66
C ILE A 222 0.50 17.64 -13.43
N GLU A 223 0.65 17.52 -14.75
CA GLU A 223 0.81 18.65 -15.65
C GLU A 223 -0.56 19.25 -16.00
N GLU A 224 -0.60 20.56 -16.27
CA GLU A 224 -1.87 21.26 -16.55
C GLU A 224 -2.59 20.69 -17.78
N GLU A 225 -1.82 20.35 -18.82
CA GLU A 225 -2.31 19.70 -20.04
C GLU A 225 -2.84 18.29 -19.83
N SER A 226 -2.42 17.60 -18.77
CA SER A 226 -2.88 16.24 -18.44
C SER A 226 -4.17 16.22 -17.63
N VAL A 227 -4.58 17.34 -17.03
CA VAL A 227 -5.77 17.42 -16.17
C VAL A 227 -7.05 16.93 -16.88
N PRO A 228 -7.36 17.35 -18.14
CA PRO A 228 -8.56 16.87 -18.83
C PRO A 228 -8.56 15.34 -19.07
N ALA A 229 -7.42 14.79 -19.50
CA ALA A 229 -7.30 13.36 -19.80
C ALA A 229 -7.39 12.49 -18.55
N ILE A 230 -6.71 12.88 -17.46
CA ILE A 230 -6.79 12.20 -16.17
C ILE A 230 -8.19 12.28 -15.58
N THR A 231 -8.86 13.44 -15.71
CA THR A 231 -10.27 13.60 -15.30
C THR A 231 -11.16 12.62 -16.04
N ALA A 232 -11.06 12.55 -17.37
CA ALA A 232 -11.87 11.66 -18.19
C ALA A 232 -11.59 10.18 -17.87
N PHE A 233 -10.31 9.84 -17.66
CA PHE A 233 -9.89 8.49 -17.25
C PHE A 233 -10.56 8.07 -15.93
N ILE A 234 -10.44 8.87 -14.87
CA ILE A 234 -11.02 8.55 -13.55
C ILE A 234 -12.55 8.52 -13.60
N ALA A 235 -13.18 9.52 -14.25
CA ALA A 235 -14.62 9.57 -14.40
C ALA A 235 -15.17 8.36 -15.17
N GLY A 236 -14.38 7.82 -16.11
CA GLY A 236 -14.73 6.65 -16.89
C GLY A 236 -14.69 5.31 -16.15
N LEU A 237 -14.16 5.24 -14.92
CA LEU A 237 -14.07 4.00 -14.12
C LEU A 237 -15.43 3.50 -13.56
N ILE A 238 -16.53 4.19 -13.82
CA ILE A 238 -17.90 3.89 -13.32
C ILE A 238 -17.87 3.66 -11.80
N LEU A 239 -17.79 4.77 -11.06
CA LEU A 239 -17.52 4.74 -9.63
C LEU A 239 -18.82 4.77 -8.77
N PRO A 240 -18.83 4.15 -7.58
CA PRO A 240 -19.94 4.18 -6.64
C PRO A 240 -20.29 5.60 -6.14
N SER A 241 -21.47 5.75 -5.52
CA SER A 241 -21.92 7.03 -4.95
C SER A 241 -21.12 7.56 -3.78
N LYS A 242 -20.48 6.66 -3.05
CA LYS A 242 -19.63 7.00 -1.90
C LYS A 242 -18.14 6.90 -2.25
N PHE A 243 -17.80 7.16 -3.51
CA PHE A 243 -16.41 7.15 -3.95
C PHE A 243 -15.62 8.29 -3.33
N GLU A 244 -14.45 7.97 -2.80
CA GLU A 244 -13.48 8.90 -2.26
C GLU A 244 -12.24 8.93 -3.15
N PHE A 245 -11.84 10.14 -3.56
CA PHE A 245 -10.62 10.38 -4.31
C PHE A 245 -9.71 11.33 -3.55
N ARG A 246 -8.44 10.95 -3.42
CA ARG A 246 -7.41 11.73 -2.72
C ARG A 246 -6.16 11.86 -3.58
N ALA A 247 -5.45 12.95 -3.33
CA ALA A 247 -4.14 13.25 -3.87
C ALA A 247 -3.42 14.19 -2.90
N CYS A 248 -2.10 14.06 -2.79
CA CYS A 248 -1.20 14.90 -2.00
C CYS A 248 -1.71 15.17 -0.56
N HIS A 249 -2.44 14.20 0.05
CA HIS A 249 -3.24 14.47 1.25
C HIS A 249 -2.48 14.24 2.56
N SER A 250 -1.33 13.55 2.50
CA SER A 250 -0.59 13.26 3.72
C SER A 250 0.36 14.41 4.06
N TYR A 251 0.13 15.04 5.21
CA TYR A 251 1.10 15.91 5.90
C TYR A 251 2.46 15.23 6.20
N LYS A 252 2.61 13.93 5.90
CA LYS A 252 3.90 13.21 5.94
C LYS A 252 4.62 13.24 4.58
N MET A 253 3.94 13.58 3.48
CA MET A 253 4.50 13.77 2.14
C MET A 253 5.20 15.15 1.96
N ASP A 254 5.19 16.01 2.99
CA ASP A 254 5.82 17.34 3.03
C ASP A 254 7.35 17.36 2.79
N ARG A 255 8.00 16.21 2.57
CA ARG A 255 9.35 16.16 2.01
C ARG A 255 9.28 16.36 0.51
N HIS A 256 8.96 17.59 0.13
CA HIS A 256 9.14 18.00 -1.25
C HIS A 256 10.61 17.83 -1.66
N PRO A 257 10.88 17.45 -2.92
CA PRO A 257 12.25 17.30 -3.39
C PRO A 257 13.07 18.58 -3.13
N PRO A 258 14.39 18.46 -2.88
CA PRO A 258 15.25 19.63 -2.68
C PRO A 258 15.08 20.62 -3.86
N GLY A 259 14.55 21.82 -3.57
CA GLY A 259 14.23 22.83 -4.58
C GLY A 259 12.74 23.22 -4.68
N TRP A 260 11.84 22.48 -4.04
CA TRP A 260 10.43 22.88 -3.96
C TRP A 260 10.23 24.11 -3.06
N ASN A 261 9.67 25.17 -3.63
CA ASN A 261 9.39 26.41 -2.93
C ASN A 261 8.05 26.29 -2.17
N ARG A 262 8.12 26.14 -0.84
CA ARG A 262 6.95 26.08 0.05
C ARG A 262 6.04 27.33 -0.01
N ASN A 263 6.50 28.40 -0.65
CA ASN A 263 5.77 29.66 -0.77
C ASN A 263 4.97 29.79 -2.08
N VAL A 264 5.02 28.79 -2.97
CA VAL A 264 4.10 28.73 -4.12
C VAL A 264 2.91 27.87 -3.70
N PRO A 265 1.69 28.42 -3.58
CA PRO A 265 0.51 27.61 -3.31
C PRO A 265 0.45 26.45 -4.30
N ASP A 266 0.51 25.23 -3.76
CA ASP A 266 0.74 23.96 -4.44
C ASP A 266 -0.01 23.86 -5.77
N CYS A 267 0.68 24.14 -6.88
CA CYS A 267 0.13 23.96 -8.22
C CYS A 267 -0.38 22.53 -8.41
N GLN A 268 0.26 21.54 -7.76
CA GLN A 268 -0.17 20.15 -7.78
C GLN A 268 -1.46 19.91 -6.99
N GLN A 269 -1.56 20.40 -5.74
CA GLN A 269 -2.78 20.26 -4.96
C GLN A 269 -3.96 20.96 -5.63
N HIS A 270 -3.71 22.13 -6.23
CA HIS A 270 -4.72 22.85 -7.00
C HIS A 270 -5.18 22.08 -8.24
N ARG A 271 -4.23 21.50 -9.01
CA ARG A 271 -4.55 20.69 -10.19
C ARG A 271 -5.32 19.42 -9.83
N TRP A 272 -4.88 18.68 -8.81
CA TRP A 272 -5.61 17.50 -8.32
C TRP A 272 -6.99 17.84 -7.75
N LYS A 273 -7.12 19.00 -7.09
CA LYS A 273 -8.43 19.52 -6.71
C LYS A 273 -9.32 19.76 -7.94
N GLY A 274 -8.76 20.32 -9.01
CA GLY A 274 -9.46 20.48 -10.29
C GLY A 274 -9.92 19.15 -10.90
N VAL A 275 -9.09 18.11 -10.85
CA VAL A 275 -9.47 16.74 -11.24
C VAL A 275 -10.63 16.24 -10.38
N TYR A 276 -10.50 16.34 -9.04
CA TYR A 276 -11.53 15.88 -8.10
C TYR A 276 -12.88 16.54 -8.34
N ASP A 277 -12.90 17.87 -8.42
CA ASP A 277 -14.14 18.64 -8.60
C ASP A 277 -14.84 18.23 -9.91
N ARG A 278 -14.09 18.06 -11.01
CA ARG A 278 -14.64 17.60 -12.30
C ARG A 278 -15.11 16.14 -12.30
N VAL A 279 -14.36 15.23 -11.66
CA VAL A 279 -14.78 13.83 -11.52
C VAL A 279 -16.08 13.74 -10.73
N LYS A 280 -16.20 14.50 -9.65
CA LYS A 280 -17.41 14.56 -8.82
C LYS A 280 -18.62 15.09 -9.61
N ASP A 281 -18.42 16.12 -10.43
CA ASP A 281 -19.47 16.66 -11.31
C ASP A 281 -19.90 15.62 -12.35
N ALA A 282 -18.96 14.95 -13.01
CA ALA A 282 -19.25 13.90 -14.00
C ALA A 282 -20.02 12.71 -13.38
N VAL A 283 -19.61 12.24 -12.20
CA VAL A 283 -20.29 11.15 -11.48
C VAL A 283 -21.71 11.55 -11.04
N SER A 284 -21.94 12.85 -10.77
CA SER A 284 -23.25 13.35 -10.38
C SER A 284 -24.23 13.43 -11.56
N GLN A 285 -23.74 13.67 -12.78
CA GLN A 285 -24.55 13.74 -14.01
C GLN A 285 -25.00 12.37 -14.55
N LEU A 286 -24.31 11.29 -14.16
CA LEU A 286 -24.65 9.92 -14.57
C LEU A 286 -25.80 9.30 -13.75
N ARG A 287 -26.43 10.07 -12.84
CA ARG A 287 -27.53 9.63 -11.97
C ARG A 287 -28.80 10.41 -12.24
#